data_AF-A0A2W4QKA6-F1
#
_entry.id   AF-A0A2W4QKA6-F1
#
_cell.length_a   1.000
_cell.length_b   1.000
_cell.length_c   1.000
_cell.angle_alpha   90.00
_cell.angle_beta   90.00
_cell.angle_gamma   90.00
#
_symmetry.space_group_name_H-M   'P 1'
#
loop_
_entity.id
_entity.type
_entity.pdbx_description
1 polymer ?
#
loop_
_entity_poly.entity_id
_entity_poly.type
_entity_poly.pdbx_seq_one_letter_code
_entity_poly.pdbx_strand_id
1 'polypeptide(L)'
;PEIFDGKFDLSLIYPERTRYHVSEFTGFAGVMCAYFASIGKTETAHVFYKTLLKLAPNEGTTRFAASFLFPTVMSKLKRLLGT
;
A
#
# COMPACT_ATOMS: atom_id res chain seq x y z
N PRO A 1 -10.71 -3.26 0.93
CA PRO A 1 -11.36 -2.47 -0.14
C PRO A 1 -12.57 -3.23 -0.67
N GLU A 2 -13.67 -2.56 -1.02
CA GLU A 2 -14.84 -3.22 -1.63
C GLU A 2 -14.48 -3.87 -2.98
N ILE A 3 -13.62 -3.24 -3.78
CA ILE A 3 -13.11 -3.82 -5.05
C ILE A 3 -12.38 -5.17 -4.88
N PHE A 4 -11.97 -5.51 -3.66
CA PHE A 4 -11.34 -6.79 -3.33
C PHE A 4 -12.18 -7.63 -2.36
N ASP A 5 -13.48 -7.36 -2.21
CA ASP A 5 -14.37 -8.07 -1.27
C ASP A 5 -13.83 -8.11 0.17
N GLY A 6 -13.14 -7.05 0.60
CA GLY A 6 -12.49 -7.02 1.92
C GLY A 6 -11.28 -7.96 2.08
N LYS A 7 -10.77 -8.53 0.98
CA LYS A 7 -9.56 -9.37 0.97
C LYS A 7 -8.31 -8.49 0.83
N PHE A 8 -7.24 -8.91 1.51
CA PHE A 8 -6.00 -8.14 1.64
C PHE A 8 -4.75 -8.96 1.32
N ASP A 9 -4.94 -10.12 0.68
CA ASP A 9 -3.88 -11.02 0.25
C ASP A 9 -4.21 -11.53 -1.16
N LEU A 10 -3.21 -11.61 -2.04
CA LEU A 10 -3.39 -12.04 -3.42
C LEU A 10 -3.96 -13.46 -3.52
N SER A 11 -3.59 -14.36 -2.62
CA SER A 11 -4.11 -15.74 -2.58
C SER A 11 -5.59 -15.82 -2.21
N LEU A 12 -6.12 -14.84 -1.48
CA LEU A 12 -7.55 -14.76 -1.19
C LEU A 12 -8.35 -14.21 -2.38
N ILE A 13 -7.70 -13.35 -3.17
CA ILE A 13 -8.28 -12.72 -4.37
C ILE A 13 -8.28 -13.70 -5.54
N TYR A 14 -7.18 -14.42 -5.74
CA TYR A 14 -6.98 -15.39 -6.82
C TYR A 14 -6.65 -16.79 -6.24
N PRO A 15 -7.63 -17.47 -5.62
CA PRO A 15 -7.41 -18.73 -4.89
C PRO A 15 -6.90 -19.89 -5.76
N GLU A 16 -7.15 -19.84 -7.07
CA GLU A 16 -6.65 -20.80 -8.05
C GLU A 16 -5.14 -20.66 -8.33
N ARG A 17 -4.53 -19.52 -7.96
CA ARG A 17 -3.12 -19.22 -8.21
C ARG A 17 -2.28 -19.49 -6.97
N THR A 18 -1.23 -20.30 -7.13
CA THR A 18 -0.26 -20.61 -6.06
C THR A 18 1.05 -19.85 -6.18
N ARG A 19 1.25 -19.09 -7.26
CA ARG A 19 2.49 -18.33 -7.53
C ARG A 19 2.16 -16.96 -8.12
N TYR A 20 2.95 -15.97 -7.70
CA TYR A 20 2.84 -14.58 -8.13
C TYR A 20 4.22 -14.07 -8.50
N HIS A 21 4.28 -13.26 -9.56
CA HIS A 21 5.49 -12.52 -9.87
C HIS A 21 5.71 -11.43 -8.80
N VAL A 22 6.97 -11.12 -8.50
CA VAL A 22 7.31 -10.14 -7.44
C VAL A 22 6.67 -8.78 -7.71
N SER A 23 6.58 -8.36 -8.97
CA SER A 23 5.94 -7.09 -9.35
C SER A 23 4.42 -7.06 -9.12
N GLU A 24 3.74 -8.20 -9.23
CA GLU A 24 2.30 -8.29 -8.89
C GLU A 24 2.13 -8.04 -7.39
N PHE A 25 2.99 -8.66 -6.58
CA PHE A 25 2.97 -8.48 -5.14
C PHE A 25 3.35 -7.06 -4.72
N THR A 26 4.42 -6.47 -5.27
CA THR A 26 4.83 -5.11 -4.90
C THR A 26 3.81 -4.06 -5.35
N GLY A 27 3.18 -4.23 -6.51
CA GLY A 27 2.08 -3.40 -6.96
C GLY A 27 0.88 -3.47 -6.01
N PHE A 28 0.45 -4.68 -5.66
CA PHE A 28 -0.64 -4.90 -4.72
C PHE A 28 -0.34 -4.30 -3.34
N ALA A 29 0.83 -4.62 -2.77
CA ALA A 29 1.23 -4.12 -1.45
C ALA A 29 1.35 -2.59 -1.43
N GLY A 30 1.79 -1.95 -2.52
CA GLY A 30 1.82 -0.50 -2.66
C GLY A 30 0.43 0.13 -2.56
N VAL A 31 -0.53 -0.40 -3.33
CA VAL A 31 -1.94 0.06 -3.29
C VAL A 31 -2.55 -0.18 -1.92
N MET A 32 -2.29 -1.34 -1.31
CA MET A 32 -2.81 -1.66 0.02
C MET A 32 -2.26 -0.76 1.12
N CYS A 33 -0.97 -0.42 1.03
CA CYS A 33 -0.35 0.55 1.93
C CYS A 33 -1.04 1.92 1.81
N ALA A 34 -1.20 2.43 0.59
CA ALA A 34 -1.86 3.71 0.33
C ALA A 34 -3.31 3.71 0.83
N TYR A 35 -4.06 2.64 0.59
CA TYR A 35 -5.44 2.47 1.06
C TYR A 35 -5.52 2.56 2.59
N PHE A 36 -4.76 1.73 3.31
CA PHE A 36 -4.82 1.69 4.77
C PHE A 36 -4.35 3.00 5.41
N ALA A 37 -3.34 3.64 4.84
CA ALA A 37 -2.88 4.96 5.28
C ALA A 37 -3.99 6.02 5.08
N SER A 38 -4.70 5.97 3.96
CA SER A 38 -5.76 6.93 3.62
C SER A 38 -6.97 6.82 4.55
N ILE A 39 -7.31 5.62 5.01
CA ILE A 39 -8.41 5.39 5.98
C ILE A 39 -7.95 5.45 7.44
N GLY A 40 -6.73 5.96 7.72
CA GLY A 40 -6.21 6.16 9.07
C GLY A 40 -5.74 4.89 9.79
N LYS A 41 -5.72 3.73 9.12
CA LYS A 41 -5.20 2.46 9.66
C LYS A 41 -3.69 2.37 9.48
N THR A 42 -2.97 3.28 10.11
CA THR A 42 -1.53 3.51 9.92
C THR A 42 -0.68 2.29 10.27
N GLU A 43 -1.01 1.54 11.32
CA GLU A 43 -0.25 0.33 11.69
C GLU A 43 -0.31 -0.74 10.60
N THR A 44 -1.49 -0.97 10.03
CA THR A 44 -1.66 -1.91 8.92
C THR A 44 -0.92 -1.45 7.67
N ALA A 45 -0.96 -0.14 7.36
CA ALA A 45 -0.17 0.42 6.26
C ALA A 45 1.33 0.21 6.46
N HIS A 46 1.85 0.35 7.69
CA HIS A 46 3.26 0.08 8.00
C HIS A 46 3.65 -1.38 7.76
N VAL A 47 2.74 -2.35 7.96
CA VAL A 47 3.01 -3.76 7.65
C VAL A 47 3.31 -3.92 6.16
N PHE A 48 2.45 -3.39 5.27
CA PHE A 48 2.67 -3.45 3.83
C PHE A 48 3.95 -2.72 3.42
N TYR A 49 4.20 -1.53 3.97
CA TYR A 49 5.42 -0.76 3.66
C TYR A 49 6.70 -1.47 4.11
N LYS A 50 6.72 -2.09 5.29
CA LYS A 50 7.87 -2.88 5.75
C LYS A 50 8.14 -4.06 4.82
N THR A 51 7.10 -4.70 4.28
CA THR A 51 7.27 -5.77 3.30
C THR A 51 7.84 -5.25 2.00
N LEU A 52 7.37 -4.10 1.51
CA LEU A 52 7.93 -3.43 0.32
C LEU A 52 9.41 -3.07 0.48
N LEU A 53 9.80 -2.53 1.64
CA LEU A 53 11.21 -2.22 1.94
C LEU A 53 12.10 -3.46 1.90
N LYS A 54 11.58 -4.64 2.29
CA LYS A 54 12.34 -5.89 2.26
C LYS A 54 12.49 -6.45 0.84
N LEU A 55 11.47 -6.31 0.00
CA LEU A 55 11.44 -6.94 -1.32
C LEU A 55 11.99 -6.05 -2.43
N ALA A 56 11.70 -4.75 -2.39
CA ALA A 56 11.97 -3.82 -3.47
C ALA A 56 12.21 -2.39 -2.94
N PRO A 57 13.25 -2.15 -2.11
CA PRO A 57 13.45 -0.88 -1.40
C PRO A 57 13.58 0.34 -2.32
N ASN A 58 14.14 0.15 -3.53
CA ASN A 58 14.43 1.24 -4.48
C ASN A 58 13.38 1.39 -5.59
N GLU A 59 12.32 0.59 -5.58
CA GLU A 59 11.26 0.67 -6.60
C GLU A 59 10.34 1.88 -6.40
N GLY A 60 9.71 2.28 -7.51
CA GLY A 60 8.67 3.32 -7.51
C GLY A 60 7.49 2.99 -6.60
N THR A 61 7.13 1.71 -6.45
CA THR A 61 6.05 1.22 -5.57
C THR A 61 6.33 1.50 -4.09
N THR A 62 7.57 1.28 -3.64
CA THR A 62 7.99 1.59 -2.27
C THR A 62 7.97 3.09 -1.99
N ARG A 63 8.45 3.91 -2.94
CA ARG A 63 8.36 5.39 -2.82
C ARG A 63 6.91 5.88 -2.82
N PHE A 64 6.07 5.30 -3.66
CA PHE A 64 4.64 5.59 -3.70
C PHE A 64 4.01 5.33 -2.32
N ALA A 65 4.21 4.14 -1.76
CA ALA A 65 3.71 3.77 -0.42
C ALA A 65 4.20 4.72 0.69
N ALA A 66 5.49 5.10 0.67
CA ALA A 66 6.07 6.02 1.64
C ALA A 66 5.38 7.39 1.65
N SER A 67 4.95 7.90 0.49
CA SER A 67 4.31 9.21 0.38
C SER A 67 2.97 9.31 1.13
N PHE A 68 2.28 8.19 1.33
CA PHE A 68 1.04 8.12 2.10
C PHE A 68 1.28 7.94 3.60
N LEU A 69 2.36 7.25 3.99
CA LEU A 69 2.70 7.00 5.39
C LEU A 69 3.41 8.16 6.07
N PHE A 70 4.27 8.86 5.33
CA PHE A 70 5.07 9.98 5.82
C PHE A 70 4.73 11.26 5.05
N PRO A 71 3.47 11.73 5.12
CA PRO A 71 3.09 12.96 4.44
C PRO A 71 3.87 14.14 5.02
N THR A 72 4.50 14.92 4.14
CA THR A 72 5.14 16.19 4.52
C THR A 72 4.12 17.15 5.11
N VAL A 73 4.58 18.11 5.92
CA VAL A 73 3.72 19.16 6.51
C VAL A 73 2.86 19.86 5.45
N MET A 74 3.45 20.14 4.28
CA MET A 74 2.73 20.72 3.12
C MET A 74 1.59 19.82 2.62
N SER A 75 1.82 18.51 2.51
CA SER A 75 0.78 17.57 2.09
C SER A 75 -0.33 17.40 3.13
N LYS A 76 -0.01 17.49 4.43
CA LYS A 76 -1.02 17.54 5.50
C LYS A 76 -1.87 18.81 5.40
N LEU A 77 -1.25 19.96 5.10
CA LEU A 77 -1.92 21.24 4.96
C LEU A 77 -2.88 21.25 3.76
N LYS A 78 -2.44 20.76 2.60
CA LYS A 78 -3.29 20.60 1.40
C LYS A 78 -4.54 19.76 1.67
N ARG A 79 -4.35 18.63 2.38
CA ARG A 79 -5.45 17.74 2.76
C ARG A 79 -6.46 18.38 3.72
N LEU A 80 -6.03 19.32 4.56
CA LEU A 80 -6.90 20.12 5.43
C LEU A 80 -7.62 21.24 4.67
N LEU A 81 -6.97 21.81 3.66
CA LEU A 81 -7.49 22.91 2.84
C LEU A 81 -8.34 22.43 1.65
N GLY A 82 -8.53 21.12 1.47
CA GLY A 82 -9.33 20.56 0.38
C GLY A 82 -8.82 20.91 -1.02
N THR A 83 -7.52 21.20 -1.15
CA THR A 83 -6.85 21.64 -2.39
C THR A 83 -5.71 20.72 -2.80
#